data_AF-A0A842QQM0-F1
#
_entry.id   AF-A0A842QQM0-F1
#
_cell.length_a   1.000
_cell.length_b   1.000
_cell.length_c   1.000
_cell.angle_alpha   90.00
_cell.angle_beta   90.00
_cell.angle_gamma   90.00
#
_symmetry.space_group_name_H-M   'P 1'
#
loop_
_entity.id
_entity.type
_entity.pdbx_description
1 polymer ?
#
loop_
_entity_poly.entity_id
_entity_poly.type
_entity_poly.pdbx_seq_one_letter_code
_entity_poly.pdbx_strand_id
1 'polypeptide(L)'
;MGYLQSDRIGHGVATASDHKLVTEIANRGIGLETCPSSNVQTMAVRDFKNHPIRDFYDAGILVSVNTDDPPMFGTDICNECLQLH
;
A
#
# COMPACT_ATOMS: atom_id res chain seq x y z
N MET A 1 21.44 -6.67 13.01
CA MET A 1 21.53 -6.71 11.54
C MET A 1 20.26 -7.37 11.03
N GLY A 2 19.48 -6.68 10.18
CA GLY A 2 18.22 -7.22 9.64
C GLY A 2 18.45 -8.15 8.45
N TYR A 3 17.58 -9.14 8.27
CA TYR A 3 17.70 -10.18 7.24
C TYR A 3 17.75 -9.63 5.80
N LEU A 4 16.86 -8.69 5.48
CA LEU A 4 16.80 -8.00 4.20
C LEU A 4 16.70 -6.49 4.45
N GLN A 5 17.36 -5.70 3.60
CA GLN A 5 17.44 -4.24 3.71
C GLN A 5 16.69 -3.59 2.54
N SER A 6 15.41 -3.93 2.39
CA SER A 6 14.61 -3.47 1.24
C SER A 6 14.38 -1.96 1.28
N ASP A 7 14.55 -1.31 0.13
CA ASP A 7 14.21 0.11 -0.07
C ASP A 7 12.71 0.32 -0.29
N ARG A 8 12.01 -0.71 -0.77
CA ARG A 8 10.56 -0.72 -1.00
C ARG A 8 9.93 -2.05 -0.62
N ILE A 9 8.65 -2.01 -0.28
CA ILE A 9 7.84 -3.18 0.07
C ILE A 9 6.58 -3.20 -0.80
N GLY A 10 6.37 -4.32 -1.49
CA GLY A 10 5.15 -4.60 -2.24
C GLY A 10 3.94 -4.66 -1.31
N HIS A 11 2.90 -3.90 -1.63
CA HIS A 11 1.66 -3.70 -0.87
C HIS A 11 1.87 -3.07 0.51
N GLY A 12 2.41 -3.83 1.48
CA GLY A 12 2.62 -3.38 2.85
C GLY A 12 1.35 -3.10 3.67
N VAL A 13 0.15 -3.38 3.16
CA VAL A 13 -1.13 -2.99 3.79
C VAL A 13 -1.34 -3.55 5.21
N ALA A 14 -0.78 -4.73 5.52
CA ALA A 14 -0.86 -5.31 6.86
C ALA A 14 -0.13 -4.50 7.94
N THR A 15 0.85 -3.67 7.53
CA THR A 15 1.62 -2.82 8.46
C THR A 15 0.76 -1.75 9.12
N ALA A 16 -0.40 -1.40 8.54
CA ALA A 16 -1.35 -0.45 9.10
C ALA A 16 -1.83 -0.81 10.51
N SER A 17 -1.77 -2.09 10.89
CA SER A 17 -2.16 -2.56 12.22
C SER A 17 -1.11 -2.31 13.32
N ASP A 18 0.11 -1.90 12.98
CA ASP A 18 1.20 -1.64 13.92
C ASP A 18 1.77 -0.23 13.75
N HIS A 19 1.36 0.69 14.62
CA HIS A 19 1.81 2.08 14.62
C HIS A 19 3.33 2.25 14.79
N LYS A 20 4.00 1.36 15.51
CA LYS A 20 5.45 1.43 15.67
C LYS A 20 6.15 1.07 14.37
N LEU A 21 5.63 0.06 13.66
CA LEU A 21 6.14 -0.34 12.36
C LEU A 21 5.91 0.75 11.30
N VAL A 22 4.73 1.36 11.27
CA VAL A 22 4.42 2.51 10.40
C VAL A 22 5.43 3.65 10.63
N THR A 23 5.67 4.01 11.89
CA THR A 23 6.64 5.05 12.27
C THR A 23 8.05 4.70 11.81
N GLU A 24 8.46 3.43 11.98
CA GLU A 24 9.78 2.95 11.55
C GLU A 24 9.95 2.99 10.02
N ILE A 25 8.93 2.58 9.26
CA ILE A 25 8.92 2.64 7.79
C ILE A 25 9.10 4.07 7.31
N ALA A 26 8.35 5.01 7.90
CA ALA A 26 8.44 6.44 7.59
C ALA A 26 9.85 6.99 7.91
N ASN A 27 10.36 6.74 9.12
CA ASN A 27 11.68 7.21 9.55
C ASN A 27 12.82 6.67 8.68
N ARG A 28 12.69 5.44 8.19
CA ARG A 28 13.68 4.81 7.31
C ARG A 28 13.52 5.21 5.84
N GLY A 29 12.43 5.88 5.47
CA GLY A 29 12.15 6.26 4.09
C GLY A 29 11.88 5.06 3.17
N ILE A 30 11.34 3.96 3.70
CA ILE A 30 10.99 2.78 2.89
C ILE A 30 9.68 3.06 2.16
N GLY A 31 9.67 2.84 0.83
CA GLY A 31 8.48 3.05 0.01
C GLY A 31 7.48 1.88 0.09
N LEU A 32 6.18 2.17 0.12
CA LEU A 32 5.11 1.18 -0.02
C LEU A 32 4.47 1.26 -1.41
N GLU A 33 4.51 0.14 -2.13
CA GLU A 33 3.92 -0.02 -3.47
C GLU A 33 2.48 -0.54 -3.33
N THR A 34 1.50 0.36 -3.17
CA THR A 34 0.11 -0.03 -2.86
C THR A 34 -0.69 -0.36 -4.12
N CYS A 35 -1.50 -1.41 -4.07
CA CYS A 35 -2.28 -1.90 -5.21
C CYS A 35 -3.76 -2.06 -4.83
N PRO A 36 -4.56 -0.97 -4.83
CA PRO A 36 -5.90 -0.97 -4.23
C PRO A 36 -6.84 -2.07 -4.73
N SER A 37 -6.98 -2.23 -6.05
CA SER A 37 -7.85 -3.29 -6.61
C SER A 37 -7.38 -4.69 -6.22
N SER A 38 -6.07 -4.95 -6.31
CA SER A 38 -5.48 -6.22 -5.86
C SER A 38 -5.72 -6.46 -4.38
N ASN A 39 -5.51 -5.46 -3.52
CA ASN A 39 -5.67 -5.59 -2.08
C ASN A 39 -7.12 -5.90 -1.68
N VAL A 40 -8.11 -5.33 -2.37
CA VAL A 40 -9.53 -5.65 -2.13
C VAL A 40 -9.91 -7.02 -2.69
N GLN A 41 -9.54 -7.33 -3.94
CA GLN A 41 -9.95 -8.59 -4.59
C GLN A 41 -9.26 -9.84 -4.02
N THR A 42 -8.07 -9.68 -3.44
CA THR A 42 -7.36 -10.74 -2.69
C THR A 42 -7.78 -10.82 -1.22
N MET A 43 -8.73 -9.98 -0.79
CA MET A 43 -9.22 -9.90 0.60
C MET A 43 -8.17 -9.46 1.63
N ALA A 44 -7.04 -8.88 1.20
CA ALA A 44 -6.04 -8.29 2.10
C ALA A 44 -6.55 -7.01 2.77
N VAL A 45 -7.45 -6.29 2.08
CA VAL A 45 -8.18 -5.12 2.57
C VAL A 45 -9.66 -5.35 2.32
N ARG A 46 -10.51 -4.87 3.24
CA ARG A 46 -11.96 -5.11 3.19
C ARG A 46 -12.64 -4.48 1.97
N ASP A 47 -12.35 -3.21 1.72
CA ASP A 47 -12.93 -2.39 0.65
C ASP A 47 -12.06 -1.14 0.45
N PHE A 48 -12.30 -0.42 -0.66
CA PHE A 48 -11.55 0.79 -1.00
C PHE A 48 -11.64 1.89 0.06
N LYS A 49 -12.78 2.01 0.73
CA LYS A 49 -13.02 3.02 1.77
C LYS A 49 -12.12 2.79 2.99
N ASN A 50 -11.82 1.53 3.30
CA ASN A 50 -10.94 1.13 4.41
C ASN A 50 -9.49 0.87 3.96
N HIS A 51 -9.09 1.33 2.76
CA HIS A 51 -7.74 1.14 2.27
C HIS A 51 -6.74 2.06 3.01
N PRO A 52 -5.63 1.53 3.58
CA PRO A 52 -4.78 2.28 4.51
C PRO A 52 -3.83 3.29 3.82
N ILE A 53 -3.89 3.43 2.49
CA ILE A 53 -2.97 4.29 1.73
C ILE A 53 -3.02 5.75 2.20
N ARG A 54 -4.21 6.25 2.56
CA ARG A 54 -4.36 7.62 3.07
C ARG A 54 -3.65 7.78 4.41
N ASP A 55 -3.85 6.83 5.31
CA ASP A 55 -3.21 6.81 6.63
C ASP A 55 -1.68 6.72 6.52
N PHE A 56 -1.16 5.92 5.58
CA PHE A 56 0.27 5.85 5.29
C PHE A 56 0.82 7.18 4.80
N TYR A 57 0.13 7.81 3.85
CA TYR A 57 0.52 9.13 3.34
C TYR A 57 0.51 10.18 4.46
N ASP A 58 -0.52 10.19 5.30
CA ASP A 58 -0.63 11.11 6.46
C ASP A 58 0.45 10.85 7.52
N ALA A 59 0.89 9.60 7.67
CA ALA A 59 2.00 9.22 8.54
C ALA A 59 3.39 9.54 7.97
N GLY A 60 3.47 10.10 6.75
CA GLY A 60 4.73 10.48 6.11
C GLY A 60 5.46 9.32 5.41
N ILE A 61 4.79 8.19 5.17
CA ILE A 61 5.34 7.11 4.35
C ILE A 61 5.33 7.51 2.88
N LEU A 62 6.41 7.19 2.16
CA LEU A 62 6.44 7.30 0.70
C LEU A 62 5.54 6.21 0.10
N VAL A 63 4.45 6.61 -0.54
CA VAL A 63 3.48 5.69 -1.16
C VAL A 63 3.43 5.88 -2.67
N SER A 64 3.24 4.78 -3.40
CA SER A 64 2.84 4.79 -4.81
C SER A 64 1.55 3.99 -5.01
N VAL A 65 0.79 4.39 -6.03
CA VAL A 65 -0.41 3.66 -6.50
C VAL A 65 0.01 2.81 -7.71
N ASN A 66 -0.37 1.53 -7.69
CA ASN A 66 0.05 0.53 -8.67
C ASN A 66 -1.13 -0.39 -9.03
N THR A 67 -1.06 -1.02 -10.21
CA THR A 67 -2.13 -1.90 -10.71
C THR A 67 -1.95 -3.37 -10.35
N ASP A 68 -0.76 -3.76 -9.90
CA ASP A 68 -0.36 -5.16 -9.75
C ASP A 68 -0.49 -5.92 -11.10
N ASP A 69 -1.51 -6.77 -11.25
CA ASP A 69 -1.85 -7.51 -12.46
C ASP A 69 -3.16 -7.00 -13.12
N PRO A 70 -3.12 -5.95 -13.96
CA PRO A 70 -4.32 -5.29 -14.47
C PRO A 70 -5.36 -6.21 -15.14
N PRO A 71 -4.98 -7.20 -16.00
CA PRO A 71 -5.95 -8.12 -16.59
C PRO A 71 -6.65 -9.02 -15.56
N MET A 72 -5.97 -9.37 -14.48
CA MET A 72 -6.52 -10.22 -13.42
C MET A 72 -7.56 -9.45 -12.61
N PHE A 73 -7.31 -8.18 -12.32
CA PHE A 73 -8.15 -7.35 -11.46
C PHE A 73 -9.14 -6.46 -12.24
N GLY A 74 -9.10 -6.48 -13.58
CA GLY A 74 -10.01 -5.71 -14.42
C GLY A 74 -9.86 -4.19 -14.22
N THR A 75 -8.62 -3.72 -14.08
CA THR A 75 -8.30 -2.33 -13.72
C THR A 75 -7.21 -1.74 -14.63
N ASP A 76 -6.96 -0.45 -14.46
CA ASP A 76 -5.82 0.27 -15.03
C ASP A 76 -5.37 1.36 -14.04
N ILE A 77 -4.27 2.05 -14.33
CA ILE A 77 -3.70 3.05 -13.40
C ILE A 77 -4.65 4.23 -13.12
N CYS A 78 -5.50 4.60 -14.09
CA CYS A 78 -6.47 5.68 -13.90
C CYS A 78 -7.58 5.23 -12.94
N ASN A 79 -8.07 4.00 -13.10
CA ASN A 79 -9.08 3.41 -12.24
C ASN A 79 -8.56 3.24 -10.80
N GLU A 80 -7.31 2.82 -10.58
CA GLU A 80 -6.73 2.75 -9.24
C GLU A 80 -6.75 4.11 -8.52
N CYS A 81 -6.36 5.17 -9.23
CA CYS A 81 -6.40 6.54 -8.68
C CYS A 81 -7.83 7.02 -8.39
N LEU A 82 -8.80 6.66 -9.24
CA LEU A 82 -10.21 7.04 -9.07
C LEU A 82 -10.88 6.31 -7.90
N GLN A 83 -10.53 5.05 -7.64
CA GLN A 83 -11.09 4.26 -6.53
C GLN A 83 -10.65 4.75 -5.14
N LEU A 84 -9.56 5.53 -5.08
CA LEU A 84 -9.02 6.10 -3.85
C LEU A 84 -9.51 7.53 -3.56
N HIS A 85 -10.40 8.08 -4.40
CA HIS A 85 -11.04 9.38 -4.20
C HIS A 85 -12.29 9.27 -3.32
#